data_AF-A0A7S4NUB7-F1
#
_entry.id   AF-A0A7S4NUB7-F1
#
_cell.length_a   1.000
_cell.length_b   1.000
_cell.length_c   1.000
_cell.angle_alpha   90.00
_cell.angle_beta   90.00
_cell.angle_gamma   90.00
#
_symmetry.space_group_name_H-M   'P 1'
#
loop_
_entity.id
_entity.type
_entity.pdbx_description
1 polymer ?
#
loop_
_entity_poly.entity_id
_entity_poly.type
_entity_poly.pdbx_seq_one_letter_code
_entity_poly.pdbx_strand_id
1 'polypeptide(L)'
;SGEGSLDASNMLKPSLARGELHCVGATTLNEYRKYIEKDAALARRFQPVLVTEPTIEETIAVLRGLKSKYEAHHGCMINDSALIYSAVNSHKYISDRKLPDKAIDLVDEAASRLRLQQESKPETLDTAERELVRLRIEVEALRKDRDELSKSKVEAKELEIKDKQEKYAKLEQKWKEQKSLFDRIKKRTEEIEQLHSQLEIATSTSDYHKASELKYSRIPGLIAENEADKAKARCEDFMVSDSVTATDIANVISKATGIPVHNLMQGEREKLIDMEKILRSRIVGQDHAIDSITNVIRISRAGLHNNKRPLGSFLFLGPTGVGKTEVCKQLARFFVR
;
A
#
# COMPACT_ATOMS: atom_id res chain seq x y z
N SER A 1 17.08 11.81 -30.64
CA SER A 1 16.52 11.96 -32.00
C SER A 1 15.05 12.30 -31.87
N GLY A 2 14.63 13.48 -32.36
CA GLY A 2 13.26 13.98 -32.19
C GLY A 2 13.10 15.40 -32.74
N GLU A 3 13.43 15.61 -34.02
CA GLU A 3 13.27 16.90 -34.73
C GLU A 3 11.83 17.16 -35.24
N GLY A 4 10.86 16.33 -34.87
CA GLY A 4 9.48 16.44 -35.37
C GLY A 4 8.52 17.33 -34.55
N SER A 5 8.95 17.93 -33.43
CA SER A 5 8.05 18.65 -32.52
C SER A 5 7.80 20.13 -32.88
N LEU A 6 8.29 20.61 -34.03
CA LEU A 6 8.44 22.05 -34.26
C LEU A 6 7.21 22.79 -34.80
N ASP A 7 6.11 22.12 -35.19
CA ASP A 7 5.04 22.83 -35.95
C ASP A 7 3.64 22.88 -35.31
N ALA A 8 3.36 22.08 -34.27
CA ALA A 8 2.04 22.13 -33.62
C ALA A 8 1.80 23.44 -32.86
N SER A 9 2.83 24.04 -32.27
CA SER A 9 2.71 25.30 -31.52
C SER A 9 2.30 26.47 -32.42
N ASN A 10 2.84 26.55 -33.64
CA ASN A 10 2.50 27.61 -34.59
C ASN A 10 1.08 27.44 -35.15
N MET A 11 0.58 26.21 -35.25
CA MET A 11 -0.80 25.94 -35.64
C MET A 11 -1.82 26.33 -34.54
N LEU A 12 -1.45 26.21 -33.26
CA LEU A 12 -2.35 26.49 -32.13
C LEU A 12 -2.46 27.99 -31.80
N LYS A 13 -1.39 28.76 -32.01
CA LYS A 13 -1.33 30.20 -31.67
C LYS A 13 -2.47 31.03 -32.28
N PRO A 14 -2.84 30.90 -33.57
CA PRO A 14 -3.94 31.67 -34.14
C PRO A 14 -5.29 31.38 -33.47
N SER A 15 -5.61 30.10 -33.23
CA SER A 15 -6.87 29.70 -32.60
C SER A 15 -6.95 30.10 -31.12
N LEU A 16 -5.82 30.05 -30.40
CA LEU A 16 -5.71 30.56 -29.03
C LEU A 16 -5.85 32.09 -28.98
N ALA A 17 -5.33 32.80 -29.97
CA ALA A 17 -5.42 34.26 -30.04
C ALA A 17 -6.84 34.75 -30.38
N ARG A 18 -7.58 34.00 -31.20
CA ARG A 18 -8.98 34.28 -31.56
C ARG A 18 -9.99 33.82 -30.50
N GLY A 19 -9.57 33.02 -29.52
CA GLY A 19 -10.45 32.47 -28.49
C GLY A 19 -11.36 31.34 -28.98
N GLU A 20 -11.07 30.76 -30.15
CA GLU A 20 -11.82 29.62 -30.70
C GLU A 20 -11.50 28.32 -29.98
N LEU A 21 -10.31 28.23 -29.37
CA LEU A 21 -9.83 27.05 -28.67
C LEU A 21 -9.70 27.33 -27.17
N HIS A 22 -10.51 26.63 -26.38
CA HIS A 22 -10.32 26.51 -24.93
C HIS A 22 -9.48 25.26 -24.64
N CYS A 23 -8.39 25.41 -23.90
CA CYS A 23 -7.55 24.29 -23.52
C CYS A 23 -6.98 24.45 -22.12
N VAL A 24 -6.69 23.32 -21.47
CA VAL A 24 -5.95 23.24 -20.21
C VAL A 24 -4.68 22.46 -20.47
N GLY A 25 -3.53 23.08 -20.26
CA GLY A 25 -2.22 22.44 -20.39
C GLY A 25 -1.71 21.95 -19.03
N ALA A 26 -1.06 20.78 -19.02
CA ALA A 26 -0.36 20.25 -17.85
C ALA A 26 1.11 20.02 -18.23
N THR A 27 2.04 20.59 -17.47
CA THR A 27 3.49 20.48 -17.71
C THR A 27 4.26 20.75 -16.43
N THR A 28 5.53 20.38 -16.39
CA THR A 28 6.40 20.70 -15.25
C THR A 28 6.84 22.18 -15.28
N LEU A 29 7.19 22.74 -14.12
CA LEU A 29 7.69 24.11 -14.04
C LEU A 29 8.94 24.35 -14.92
N ASN A 30 9.80 23.33 -15.03
CA ASN A 30 11.01 23.40 -15.85
C ASN A 30 10.69 23.50 -17.35
N GLU A 31 9.72 22.72 -17.82
CA GLU A 31 9.26 22.76 -19.20
C GLU A 31 8.48 24.03 -19.50
N TYR A 32 7.63 24.48 -18.58
CA TYR A 32 6.92 25.76 -18.69
C TYR A 32 7.91 26.93 -18.91
N ARG A 33 8.94 27.03 -18.06
CA ARG A 33 10.02 28.02 -18.19
C ARG A 33 10.78 27.92 -19.52
N LYS A 34 10.93 26.71 -20.05
CA LYS A 34 11.72 26.47 -21.27
C LYS A 34 10.92 26.75 -22.55
N TYR A 35 9.64 26.41 -22.58
CA TYR A 35 8.85 26.35 -23.82
C TYR A 35 7.69 27.35 -23.87
N ILE A 36 7.08 27.70 -22.74
CA ILE A 36 5.89 28.57 -22.69
C ILE A 36 6.28 29.99 -22.30
N GLU A 37 7.04 30.15 -21.21
CA GLU A 37 7.41 31.46 -20.67
C GLU A 37 8.33 32.26 -21.62
N LYS A 38 9.17 31.56 -22.39
CA LYS A 38 10.03 32.18 -23.41
C LYS A 38 9.27 32.65 -24.64
N ASP A 39 8.09 32.09 -24.91
CA ASP A 39 7.27 32.47 -26.05
C ASP A 39 6.22 33.51 -25.63
N ALA A 40 6.46 34.77 -26.02
CA ALA A 40 5.60 35.89 -25.64
C ALA A 40 4.14 35.73 -26.10
N ALA A 41 3.87 34.98 -27.17
CA ALA A 41 2.51 34.74 -27.65
C ALA A 41 1.77 33.75 -26.73
N LEU A 42 2.45 32.68 -26.28
CA LEU A 42 1.86 31.68 -25.39
C LEU A 42 1.76 32.19 -23.95
N ALA A 43 2.81 32.87 -23.45
CA ALA A 43 2.84 33.41 -22.09
C ALA A 43 1.70 34.42 -21.81
N ARG A 44 1.22 35.14 -22.83
CA ARG A 44 0.07 36.06 -22.71
C ARG A 44 -1.30 35.37 -22.76
N ARG A 45 -1.36 34.11 -23.19
CA ARG A 45 -2.61 33.36 -23.39
C ARG A 45 -2.81 32.29 -22.33
N PHE A 46 -1.75 31.82 -21.70
CA PHE A 46 -1.80 30.88 -20.59
C PHE A 46 -1.63 31.59 -19.26
N GLN A 47 -2.57 31.37 -18.35
CA GLN A 47 -2.41 31.70 -16.94
C GLN A 47 -1.74 30.52 -16.23
N PRO A 48 -0.56 30.68 -15.61
CA PRO A 48 0.03 29.63 -14.81
C PRO A 48 -0.84 29.38 -13.55
N VAL A 49 -1.25 28.14 -13.37
CA VAL A 49 -1.89 27.64 -12.14
C VAL A 49 -0.92 26.63 -11.52
N LEU A 50 -0.29 27.02 -10.42
CA LEU A 50 0.71 26.19 -9.77
C LEU A 50 0.00 25.10 -8.93
N VAL A 51 0.24 23.85 -9.28
CA VAL A 51 -0.20 22.69 -8.50
C VAL A 51 1.00 22.12 -7.76
N THR A 52 1.00 22.25 -6.43
CA THR A 52 2.07 21.75 -5.57
C THR A 52 1.81 20.32 -5.11
N GLU A 53 2.87 19.62 -4.71
CA GLU A 53 2.77 18.34 -4.02
C GLU A 53 1.95 18.51 -2.72
N PRO A 54 0.93 17.68 -2.46
CA PRO A 54 0.15 17.75 -1.23
C PRO A 54 0.99 17.35 -0.02
N THR A 55 0.60 17.88 1.13
CA THR A 55 1.12 17.45 2.42
C THR A 55 0.71 16.01 2.73
N ILE A 56 1.33 15.41 3.76
CA ILE A 56 0.98 14.06 4.22
C ILE A 56 -0.49 14.01 4.65
N GLU A 57 -0.97 15.03 5.38
CA GLU A 57 -2.36 15.11 5.85
C GLU A 57 -3.35 15.22 4.70
N GLU A 58 -3.07 16.08 3.71
CA GLU A 58 -3.87 16.19 2.49
C GLU A 58 -3.86 14.89 1.69
N THR A 59 -2.72 14.21 1.61
CA THR A 59 -2.62 12.91 0.95
C THR A 59 -3.49 11.86 1.65
N ILE A 60 -3.51 11.84 2.98
CA ILE A 60 -4.39 10.94 3.74
C ILE A 60 -5.86 11.24 3.42
N ALA A 61 -6.25 12.52 3.32
CA ALA A 61 -7.60 12.90 2.92
C ALA A 61 -7.95 12.43 1.50
N VAL A 62 -7.02 12.60 0.54
CA VAL A 62 -7.15 12.08 -0.83
C VAL A 62 -7.33 10.56 -0.82
N LEU A 63 -6.48 9.83 -0.11
CA LEU A 63 -6.56 8.37 0.02
C LEU A 63 -7.89 7.91 0.63
N ARG A 64 -8.38 8.60 1.67
CA ARG A 64 -9.69 8.32 2.27
C ARG A 64 -10.84 8.57 1.30
N GLY A 65 -10.75 9.61 0.47
CA GLY A 65 -11.73 9.87 -0.59
C GLY A 65 -11.70 8.84 -1.71
N LEU A 66 -10.54 8.26 -2.01
CA LEU A 66 -10.38 7.21 -3.01
C LEU A 66 -10.70 5.81 -2.47
N LYS A 67 -10.71 5.64 -1.14
CA LYS A 67 -10.88 4.34 -0.46
C LYS A 67 -12.03 3.51 -1.03
N SER A 68 -13.24 4.08 -1.14
CA SER A 68 -14.42 3.33 -1.61
C SER A 68 -14.23 2.78 -3.02
N LYS A 69 -13.61 3.56 -3.90
CA LYS A 69 -13.34 3.18 -5.29
C LYS A 69 -12.34 2.03 -5.38
N TYR A 70 -11.27 2.07 -4.58
CA TYR A 70 -10.29 1.00 -4.54
C TYR A 70 -10.84 -0.27 -3.86
N GLU A 71 -11.63 -0.13 -2.80
CA GLU A 71 -12.31 -1.27 -2.17
C GLU A 71 -13.27 -1.96 -3.17
N ALA A 72 -14.04 -1.18 -3.94
CA ALA A 72 -14.92 -1.71 -4.99
C ALA A 72 -14.13 -2.40 -6.10
N HIS A 73 -13.08 -1.75 -6.62
CA HIS A 73 -12.28 -2.25 -7.73
C HIS A 73 -11.55 -3.56 -7.39
N HIS A 74 -10.98 -3.65 -6.19
CA HIS A 74 -10.21 -4.82 -5.75
C HIS A 74 -11.03 -5.86 -4.99
N GLY A 75 -12.23 -5.51 -4.52
CA GLY A 75 -13.07 -6.40 -3.73
C GLY A 75 -12.51 -6.72 -2.35
N CYS A 76 -11.68 -5.85 -1.79
CA CYS A 76 -11.10 -6.01 -0.45
C CYS A 76 -11.31 -4.75 0.40
N MET A 77 -11.21 -4.87 1.71
CA MET A 77 -11.29 -3.71 2.60
C MET A 77 -9.93 -3.05 2.76
N ILE A 78 -9.89 -1.75 3.06
CA ILE A 78 -8.64 -1.03 3.32
C ILE A 78 -8.72 -0.36 4.69
N ASN A 79 -7.85 -0.76 5.61
CA ASN A 79 -7.82 -0.16 6.94
C ASN A 79 -7.31 1.28 6.87
N ASP A 80 -7.89 2.15 7.71
CA ASP A 80 -7.46 3.55 7.76
C ASP A 80 -6.00 3.68 8.18
N SER A 81 -5.54 2.80 9.07
CA SER A 81 -4.12 2.69 9.46
C SER A 81 -3.21 2.37 8.28
N ALA A 82 -3.67 1.60 7.28
CA ALA A 82 -2.91 1.30 6.07
C ALA A 82 -2.76 2.54 5.18
N LEU A 83 -3.82 3.37 5.07
CA LEU A 83 -3.77 4.64 4.32
C LEU A 83 -2.79 5.62 4.95
N ILE A 84 -2.86 5.80 6.27
CA ILE A 84 -1.93 6.66 7.02
C ILE A 84 -0.50 6.13 6.84
N TYR A 85 -0.30 4.84 7.01
CA TYR A 85 1.01 4.21 6.88
C TYR A 85 1.57 4.37 5.47
N SER A 86 0.75 4.24 4.43
CA SER A 86 1.15 4.48 3.03
C SER A 86 1.62 5.92 2.81
N ALA A 87 0.83 6.92 3.24
CA ALA A 87 1.19 8.33 3.05
C ALA A 87 2.50 8.69 3.77
N VAL A 88 2.64 8.30 5.04
CA VAL A 88 3.81 8.61 5.86
C VAL A 88 5.07 7.92 5.32
N ASN A 89 5.01 6.62 5.04
CA ASN A 89 6.20 5.86 4.69
C ASN A 89 6.60 6.01 3.22
N SER A 90 5.65 6.25 2.31
CA SER A 90 6.00 6.63 0.93
C SER A 90 6.69 7.99 0.90
N HIS A 91 6.28 8.95 1.73
CA HIS A 91 6.98 10.23 1.86
C HIS A 91 8.41 10.04 2.36
N LYS A 92 8.60 9.14 3.33
CA LYS A 92 9.89 8.91 4.00
C LYS A 92 10.89 8.09 3.16
N TYR A 93 10.45 7.00 2.54
CA TYR A 93 11.34 6.02 1.93
C TYR A 93 11.37 6.06 0.40
N ILE A 94 10.38 6.69 -0.26
CA ILE A 94 10.29 6.79 -1.72
C ILE A 94 10.49 8.26 -2.11
N SER A 95 11.76 8.66 -2.32
CA SER A 95 12.14 10.07 -2.55
C SER A 95 12.14 10.51 -4.01
N ASP A 96 12.19 9.55 -4.94
CA ASP A 96 12.21 9.76 -6.39
C ASP A 96 10.83 10.11 -6.96
N ARG A 97 9.77 9.82 -6.22
CA ARG A 97 8.37 10.07 -6.59
C ARG A 97 7.67 11.06 -5.66
N LYS A 98 6.54 11.58 -6.13
CA LYS A 98 5.77 12.65 -5.48
C LYS A 98 4.45 12.13 -4.92
N LEU A 99 4.03 12.69 -3.80
CA LEU A 99 2.66 12.51 -3.30
C LEU A 99 1.67 13.21 -4.26
N PRO A 100 0.40 12.76 -4.34
CA PRO A 100 -0.18 11.60 -3.66
C PRO A 100 0.05 10.27 -4.41
N ASP A 101 0.53 10.36 -5.66
CA ASP A 101 0.70 9.25 -6.62
C ASP A 101 1.41 8.03 -6.03
N LYS A 102 2.61 8.23 -5.44
CA LYS A 102 3.35 7.12 -4.81
C LYS A 102 2.63 6.44 -3.64
N ALA A 103 1.73 7.13 -2.94
CA ALA A 103 0.98 6.56 -1.83
C ALA A 103 -0.24 5.78 -2.33
N ILE A 104 -0.85 6.26 -3.42
CA ILE A 104 -1.94 5.57 -4.11
C ILE A 104 -1.43 4.24 -4.65
N ASP A 105 -0.28 4.23 -5.34
CA ASP A 105 0.32 3.02 -5.89
C ASP A 105 0.60 1.94 -4.84
N LEU A 106 1.10 2.32 -3.66
CA LEU A 106 1.34 1.36 -2.58
C LEU A 106 0.05 0.70 -2.10
N VAL A 107 -1.04 1.47 -2.01
CA VAL A 107 -2.36 0.94 -1.63
C VAL A 107 -2.91 0.04 -2.73
N ASP A 108 -2.75 0.44 -3.99
CA ASP A 108 -3.20 -0.31 -5.16
C ASP A 108 -2.49 -1.67 -5.29
N GLU A 109 -1.17 -1.69 -5.11
CA GLU A 109 -0.37 -2.92 -5.17
C GLU A 109 -0.71 -3.86 -3.99
N ALA A 110 -0.88 -3.31 -2.78
CA ALA A 110 -1.26 -4.09 -1.61
C ALA A 110 -2.66 -4.69 -1.76
N ALA A 111 -3.63 -3.91 -2.26
CA ALA A 111 -4.99 -4.36 -2.53
C ALA A 111 -5.03 -5.44 -3.62
N SER A 112 -4.28 -5.25 -4.71
CA SER A 112 -4.16 -6.24 -5.79
C SER A 112 -3.59 -7.56 -5.28
N ARG A 113 -2.56 -7.49 -4.42
CA ARG A 113 -1.96 -8.68 -3.81
C ARG A 113 -2.93 -9.42 -2.89
N LEU A 114 -3.68 -8.68 -2.08
CA LEU A 114 -4.67 -9.28 -1.18
C LEU A 114 -5.79 -9.98 -1.97
N ARG A 115 -6.27 -9.35 -3.04
CA ARG A 115 -7.27 -9.95 -3.94
C ARG A 115 -6.79 -11.28 -4.51
N LEU A 116 -5.55 -11.35 -4.99
CA LEU A 116 -4.97 -12.61 -5.50
C LEU A 116 -4.92 -13.70 -4.43
N GLN A 117 -4.65 -13.34 -3.17
CA GLN A 117 -4.66 -14.28 -2.05
C GLN A 117 -6.08 -14.78 -1.72
N GLN A 118 -7.08 -13.91 -1.80
CA GLN A 118 -8.49 -14.27 -1.56
C GLN A 118 -9.09 -15.16 -2.67
N GLU A 119 -8.71 -14.92 -3.92
CA GLU A 119 -9.16 -15.73 -5.06
C GLU A 119 -8.47 -17.12 -5.08
N SER A 120 -7.26 -17.21 -4.54
CA SER A 120 -6.45 -18.43 -4.49
C SER A 120 -6.87 -19.38 -3.36
N LYS A 121 -6.55 -20.66 -3.52
CA LYS A 121 -6.72 -21.65 -2.45
C LYS A 121 -5.77 -21.30 -1.29
N PRO A 122 -6.26 -21.23 -0.04
CA PRO A 122 -5.41 -20.97 1.12
C PRO A 122 -4.29 -22.00 1.25
N GLU A 123 -3.12 -21.57 1.72
CA GLU A 123 -1.95 -22.43 1.86
C GLU A 123 -2.21 -23.64 2.78
N THR A 124 -3.02 -23.47 3.81
CA THR A 124 -3.47 -24.54 4.71
C THR A 124 -4.33 -25.60 4.00
N LEU A 125 -5.10 -25.22 2.99
CA LEU A 125 -5.90 -26.13 2.17
C LEU A 125 -5.04 -26.82 1.09
N ASP A 126 -4.13 -26.09 0.45
CA ASP A 126 -3.20 -26.64 -0.55
C ASP A 126 -2.24 -27.66 0.10
N THR A 127 -1.67 -27.35 1.27
CA THR A 127 -0.83 -28.28 2.04
C THR A 127 -1.59 -29.56 2.43
N ALA A 128 -2.82 -29.42 2.95
CA ALA A 128 -3.66 -30.57 3.30
C ALA A 128 -4.02 -31.44 2.07
N GLU A 129 -4.29 -30.82 0.92
CA GLU A 129 -4.53 -31.55 -0.33
C GLU A 129 -3.30 -32.32 -0.80
N ARG A 130 -2.13 -31.67 -0.81
CA ARG A 130 -0.87 -32.32 -1.18
C ARG A 130 -0.54 -33.51 -0.28
N GLU A 131 -0.78 -33.39 1.02
CA GLU A 131 -0.63 -34.50 1.96
C GLU A 131 -1.59 -35.66 1.66
N LEU A 132 -2.85 -35.37 1.35
CA LEU A 132 -3.83 -36.39 0.96
C LEU A 132 -3.43 -37.11 -0.33
N VAL A 133 -2.96 -36.37 -1.33
CA VAL A 133 -2.45 -36.94 -2.58
C VAL A 133 -1.25 -37.84 -2.31
N ARG A 134 -0.30 -37.40 -1.45
CA ARG A 134 0.87 -38.19 -1.06
C ARG A 134 0.48 -39.51 -0.41
N LEU A 135 -0.42 -39.47 0.58
CA LEU A 135 -0.89 -40.68 1.28
C LEU A 135 -1.60 -41.64 0.32
N ARG A 136 -2.41 -41.13 -0.61
CA ARG A 136 -3.10 -41.95 -1.62
C ARG A 136 -2.11 -42.67 -2.56
N ILE A 137 -1.06 -41.97 -3.00
CA ILE A 137 0.00 -42.57 -3.82
C ILE A 137 0.72 -43.67 -3.02
N GLU A 138 1.02 -43.42 -1.75
CA GLU A 138 1.67 -44.39 -0.89
C GLU A 138 0.81 -45.64 -0.64
N VAL A 139 -0.51 -45.48 -0.45
CA VAL A 139 -1.44 -46.61 -0.35
C VAL A 139 -1.46 -47.42 -1.65
N GLU A 140 -1.53 -46.75 -2.81
CA GLU A 140 -1.56 -47.44 -4.11
C GLU A 140 -0.24 -48.16 -4.43
N ALA A 141 0.89 -47.64 -3.95
CA ALA A 141 2.17 -48.34 -4.02
C ALA A 141 2.19 -49.60 -3.14
N LEU A 142 1.76 -49.49 -1.87
CA LEU A 142 1.73 -50.60 -0.91
C LEU A 142 0.75 -51.71 -1.31
N ARG A 143 -0.33 -51.39 -2.03
CA ARG A 143 -1.29 -52.37 -2.55
C ARG A 143 -0.68 -53.33 -3.60
N LYS A 144 0.45 -52.98 -4.21
CA LYS A 144 1.15 -53.85 -5.17
C LYS A 144 1.97 -54.94 -4.49
N ASP A 145 2.29 -54.76 -3.21
CA ASP A 145 3.04 -55.72 -2.40
C ASP A 145 2.08 -56.76 -1.77
N ARG A 146 2.49 -58.04 -1.72
CA ARG A 146 1.62 -59.18 -1.34
C ARG A 146 1.79 -59.65 0.11
N ASP A 147 2.65 -59.00 0.88
CA ASP A 147 3.00 -59.35 2.24
C ASP A 147 1.98 -58.84 3.29
N GLU A 148 1.86 -59.58 4.38
CA GLU A 148 0.86 -59.34 5.44
C GLU A 148 1.12 -58.02 6.19
N LEU A 149 2.39 -57.62 6.29
CA LEU A 149 2.84 -56.34 6.82
C LEU A 149 2.36 -55.15 5.95
N SER A 150 2.34 -55.31 4.63
CA SER A 150 1.82 -54.30 3.70
C SER A 150 0.31 -54.10 3.86
N LYS A 151 -0.47 -55.16 4.12
CA LYS A 151 -1.92 -55.06 4.40
C LYS A 151 -2.22 -54.22 5.64
N SER A 152 -1.53 -54.48 6.75
CA SER A 152 -1.73 -53.71 8.00
C SER A 152 -1.35 -52.23 7.83
N LYS A 153 -0.27 -51.94 7.06
CA LYS A 153 0.13 -50.56 6.75
C LYS A 153 -0.87 -49.84 5.85
N VAL A 154 -1.50 -50.55 4.90
CA VAL A 154 -2.57 -50.02 4.05
C VAL A 154 -3.76 -49.63 4.91
N GLU A 155 -4.25 -50.50 5.79
CA GLU A 155 -5.38 -50.21 6.68
C GLU A 155 -5.12 -48.99 7.58
N ALA A 156 -3.92 -48.90 8.18
CA ALA A 156 -3.53 -47.75 9.01
C ALA A 156 -3.53 -46.44 8.20
N LYS A 157 -2.99 -46.45 6.98
CA LYS A 157 -2.96 -45.26 6.11
C LYS A 157 -4.32 -44.91 5.53
N GLU A 158 -5.19 -45.88 5.26
CA GLU A 158 -6.57 -45.61 4.84
C GLU A 158 -7.36 -44.91 5.94
N LEU A 159 -7.12 -45.28 7.20
CA LEU A 159 -7.69 -44.59 8.36
C LEU A 159 -7.15 -43.16 8.49
N GLU A 160 -5.84 -42.95 8.31
CA GLU A 160 -5.23 -41.62 8.29
C GLU A 160 -5.77 -40.75 7.13
N ILE A 161 -5.95 -41.32 5.94
CA ILE A 161 -6.55 -40.63 4.79
C ILE A 161 -7.97 -40.19 5.13
N LYS A 162 -8.77 -41.05 5.77
CA LYS A 162 -10.14 -40.70 6.15
C LYS A 162 -10.18 -39.53 7.12
N ASP A 163 -9.34 -39.55 8.16
CA ASP A 163 -9.22 -38.46 9.14
C ASP A 163 -8.78 -37.14 8.49
N LYS A 164 -7.76 -37.19 7.62
CA LYS A 164 -7.30 -36.00 6.89
C LYS A 164 -8.32 -35.51 5.87
N GLN A 165 -9.10 -36.40 5.26
CA GLN A 165 -10.15 -36.05 4.32
C GLN A 165 -11.32 -35.36 5.01
N GLU A 166 -11.70 -35.79 6.22
CA GLU A 166 -12.69 -35.08 7.04
C GLU A 166 -12.20 -33.68 7.45
N LYS A 167 -10.92 -33.56 7.86
CA LYS A 167 -10.32 -32.24 8.16
C LYS A 167 -10.29 -31.33 6.94
N TYR A 168 -9.90 -31.86 5.78
CA TYR A 168 -9.91 -31.13 4.52
C TYR A 168 -11.31 -30.65 4.14
N ALA A 169 -12.33 -31.53 4.23
CA ALA A 169 -13.71 -31.17 3.91
C ALA A 169 -14.23 -30.04 4.81
N LYS A 170 -13.91 -30.06 6.11
CA LYS A 170 -14.25 -28.98 7.05
C LYS A 170 -13.59 -27.65 6.66
N LEU A 171 -12.30 -27.67 6.31
CA LEU A 171 -11.57 -26.49 5.87
C LEU A 171 -12.11 -25.95 4.53
N GLU A 172 -12.43 -26.84 3.60
CA GLU A 172 -12.96 -26.48 2.29
C GLU A 172 -14.34 -25.83 2.41
N GLN A 173 -15.20 -26.39 3.26
CA GLN A 173 -16.51 -25.80 3.55
C GLN A 173 -16.36 -24.40 4.16
N LYS A 174 -15.50 -24.26 5.19
CA LYS A 174 -15.20 -22.96 5.82
C LYS A 174 -14.72 -21.94 4.79
N TRP A 175 -13.79 -22.32 3.90
CA TRP A 175 -13.31 -21.43 2.85
C TRP A 175 -14.41 -21.04 1.84
N LYS A 176 -15.29 -21.97 1.43
CA LYS A 176 -16.42 -21.66 0.54
C LYS A 176 -17.40 -20.68 1.16
N GLU A 177 -17.72 -20.85 2.45
CA GLU A 177 -18.58 -19.93 3.20
C GLU A 177 -17.95 -18.54 3.26
N GLN A 178 -16.66 -18.46 3.62
CA GLN A 178 -15.88 -17.21 3.67
C GLN A 178 -15.81 -16.52 2.31
N LYS A 179 -15.54 -17.27 1.23
CA LYS A 179 -15.51 -16.74 -0.14
C LYS A 179 -16.87 -16.17 -0.56
N SER A 180 -17.96 -16.86 -0.23
CA SER A 180 -19.31 -16.37 -0.53
C SER A 180 -19.66 -15.07 0.19
N LEU A 181 -19.13 -14.86 1.40
CA LEU A 181 -19.27 -13.60 2.13
C LEU A 181 -18.51 -12.49 1.41
N PHE A 182 -17.25 -12.72 1.00
CA PHE A 182 -16.46 -11.74 0.26
C PHE A 182 -17.08 -11.36 -1.07
N ASP A 183 -17.57 -12.33 -1.84
CA ASP A 183 -18.26 -12.07 -3.11
C ASP A 183 -19.52 -11.21 -2.90
N ARG A 184 -20.23 -11.40 -1.78
CA ARG A 184 -21.40 -10.58 -1.42
C ARG A 184 -21.01 -9.15 -1.04
N ILE A 185 -19.97 -8.99 -0.21
CA ILE A 185 -19.43 -7.67 0.16
C ILE A 185 -18.96 -6.91 -1.09
N LYS A 186 -18.25 -7.60 -1.98
CA LYS A 186 -17.77 -7.04 -3.25
C LYS A 186 -18.92 -6.51 -4.10
N LYS A 187 -19.93 -7.35 -4.38
CA LYS A 187 -21.11 -6.95 -5.17
C LYS A 187 -21.84 -5.75 -4.56
N ARG A 188 -22.06 -5.76 -3.24
CA ARG A 188 -22.70 -4.63 -2.53
C ARG A 188 -21.86 -3.35 -2.63
N THR A 189 -20.53 -3.46 -2.54
CA THR A 189 -19.63 -2.31 -2.65
C THR A 189 -19.63 -1.73 -4.07
N GLU A 190 -19.61 -2.59 -5.10
CA GLU A 190 -19.78 -2.18 -6.50
C GLU A 190 -21.13 -1.51 -6.76
N GLU A 191 -22.23 -2.08 -6.23
CA GLU A 191 -23.57 -1.49 -6.32
C GLU A 191 -23.64 -0.11 -5.64
N ILE A 192 -23.06 0.05 -4.45
CA ILE A 192 -22.99 1.34 -3.74
C ILE A 192 -22.28 2.39 -4.60
N GLU A 193 -21.14 2.05 -5.21
CA GLU A 193 -20.39 2.98 -6.06
C GLU A 193 -21.17 3.36 -7.34
N GLN A 194 -21.86 2.39 -7.94
CA GLN A 194 -22.74 2.67 -9.08
C GLN A 194 -23.89 3.61 -8.71
N LEU A 195 -24.50 3.44 -7.53
CA LEU A 195 -25.57 4.32 -7.05
C LEU A 195 -25.07 5.73 -6.72
N HIS A 196 -23.84 5.87 -6.19
CA HIS A 196 -23.21 7.18 -6.02
C HIS A 196 -23.00 7.89 -7.36
N SER A 197 -22.50 7.19 -8.38
CA SER A 197 -22.37 7.74 -9.72
C SER A 197 -23.73 8.14 -10.31
N GLN A 198 -24.76 7.33 -10.13
CA GLN A 198 -26.12 7.67 -10.56
C GLN A 198 -26.70 8.87 -9.81
N LEU A 199 -26.36 9.05 -8.53
CA LEU A 199 -26.75 10.20 -7.74
C LEU A 199 -26.09 11.49 -8.26
N GLU A 200 -24.80 11.44 -8.59
CA GLU A 200 -24.08 12.58 -9.20
C GLU A 200 -24.69 12.98 -10.55
N ILE A 201 -25.01 11.99 -11.39
CA ILE A 201 -25.66 12.21 -12.69
C ILE A 201 -27.06 12.82 -12.47
N ALA A 202 -27.89 12.22 -11.61
CA ALA A 202 -29.25 12.70 -11.35
C ALA A 202 -29.25 14.14 -10.79
N THR A 203 -28.29 14.46 -9.93
CA THR A 203 -28.10 15.81 -9.39
C THR A 203 -27.71 16.79 -10.49
N SER A 204 -26.80 16.39 -11.38
CA SER A 204 -26.34 17.22 -12.51
C SER A 204 -27.45 17.45 -13.55
N THR A 205 -28.32 16.46 -13.77
CA THR A 205 -29.48 16.56 -14.68
C THR A 205 -30.73 17.17 -14.03
N SER A 206 -30.65 17.65 -12.78
CA SER A 206 -31.77 18.19 -12.00
C SER A 206 -32.95 17.21 -11.80
N ASP A 207 -32.70 15.90 -11.82
CA ASP A 207 -33.69 14.88 -11.45
C ASP A 207 -33.70 14.70 -9.92
N TYR A 208 -34.34 15.65 -9.24
CA TYR A 208 -34.38 15.71 -7.77
C TYR A 208 -35.15 14.55 -7.14
N HIS A 209 -36.12 13.96 -7.85
CA HIS A 209 -36.88 12.82 -7.35
C HIS A 209 -35.96 11.60 -7.21
N LYS A 210 -35.28 11.23 -8.30
CA LYS A 210 -34.34 10.12 -8.30
C LYS A 210 -33.16 10.37 -7.35
N ALA A 211 -32.64 11.60 -7.31
CA ALA A 211 -31.56 11.96 -6.39
C ALA A 211 -31.97 11.78 -4.92
N SER A 212 -33.19 12.17 -4.55
CA SER A 212 -33.72 12.01 -3.18
C SER A 212 -33.86 10.54 -2.79
N GLU A 213 -34.45 9.73 -3.67
CA GLU A 213 -34.62 8.28 -3.46
C GLU A 213 -33.27 7.58 -3.26
N LEU A 214 -32.30 7.87 -4.13
CA LEU A 214 -30.95 7.30 -4.03
C LEU A 214 -30.25 7.72 -2.73
N LYS A 215 -30.26 9.02 -2.42
CA LYS A 215 -29.52 9.59 -1.30
C LYS A 215 -30.06 9.18 0.07
N TYR A 216 -31.39 9.11 0.24
CA TYR A 216 -32.00 8.91 1.55
C TYR A 216 -32.57 7.51 1.79
N SER A 217 -32.78 6.71 0.74
CA SER A 217 -33.34 5.35 0.87
C SER A 217 -32.34 4.28 0.43
N ARG A 218 -32.01 4.23 -0.87
CA ARG A 218 -31.31 3.08 -1.46
C ARG A 218 -29.85 2.97 -1.03
N ILE A 219 -29.10 4.07 -1.07
CA ILE A 219 -27.68 4.08 -0.69
C ILE A 219 -27.51 3.78 0.82
N PRO A 220 -28.21 4.47 1.75
CA PRO A 220 -28.08 4.17 3.18
C PRO A 220 -28.46 2.73 3.54
N GLY A 221 -29.50 2.18 2.91
CA GLY A 221 -29.91 0.79 3.11
C GLY A 221 -28.81 -0.20 2.73
N LEU A 222 -28.24 -0.05 1.54
CA LEU A 222 -27.14 -0.91 1.07
C LEU A 222 -25.87 -0.74 1.91
N ILE A 223 -25.55 0.48 2.36
CA ILE A 223 -24.41 0.71 3.26
C ILE A 223 -24.60 -0.05 4.57
N ALA A 224 -25.79 0.04 5.19
CA ALA A 224 -26.07 -0.66 6.43
C ALA A 224 -25.97 -2.18 6.29
N GLU A 225 -26.49 -2.73 5.20
CA GLU A 225 -26.36 -4.16 4.88
C GLU A 225 -24.92 -4.59 4.65
N ASN A 226 -24.14 -3.77 3.93
CA ASN A 226 -22.73 -4.05 3.64
C ASN A 226 -21.89 -3.98 4.93
N GLU A 227 -22.10 -2.98 5.77
CA GLU A 227 -21.42 -2.87 7.08
C GLU A 227 -21.74 -4.08 7.98
N ALA A 228 -22.97 -4.59 7.95
CA ALA A 228 -23.32 -5.81 8.69
C ALA A 228 -22.56 -7.05 8.19
N ASP A 229 -22.33 -7.18 6.89
CA ASP A 229 -21.48 -8.24 6.33
C ASP A 229 -20.00 -8.02 6.64
N LYS A 230 -19.51 -6.79 6.53
CA LYS A 230 -18.13 -6.43 6.89
C LYS A 230 -17.85 -6.72 8.37
N ALA A 231 -18.82 -6.50 9.26
CA ALA A 231 -18.70 -6.84 10.67
C ALA A 231 -18.57 -8.35 10.90
N LYS A 232 -19.29 -9.18 10.15
CA LYS A 232 -19.13 -10.65 10.21
C LYS A 232 -17.74 -11.08 9.74
N ALA A 233 -17.23 -10.44 8.68
CA ALA A 233 -15.89 -10.72 8.16
C ALA A 233 -14.77 -10.43 9.20
N ARG A 234 -14.96 -9.45 10.09
CA ARG A 234 -13.99 -9.10 11.13
C ARG A 234 -14.00 -10.02 12.35
N CYS A 235 -15.15 -10.62 12.68
CA CYS A 235 -15.34 -11.35 13.93
C CYS A 235 -14.99 -12.85 13.82
N GLU A 236 -14.95 -13.42 12.62
CA GLU A 236 -14.66 -14.84 12.44
C GLU A 236 -13.16 -15.10 12.19
N ASP A 237 -12.72 -16.32 12.51
CA ASP A 237 -11.37 -16.81 12.25
C ASP A 237 -11.19 -17.09 10.74
N PHE A 238 -10.90 -16.05 9.96
CA PHE A 238 -10.73 -16.10 8.50
C PHE A 238 -9.40 -16.75 8.09
N MET A 239 -9.43 -17.58 7.04
CA MET A 239 -8.20 -18.23 6.52
C MET A 239 -7.31 -17.27 5.71
N VAL A 240 -7.87 -16.16 5.24
CA VAL A 240 -7.20 -15.10 4.47
C VAL A 240 -7.66 -13.76 5.02
N SER A 241 -6.75 -12.78 5.12
CA SER A 241 -7.11 -11.43 5.58
C SER A 241 -8.23 -10.83 4.73
N ASP A 242 -9.15 -10.12 5.37
CA ASP A 242 -10.25 -9.39 4.73
C ASP A 242 -9.84 -7.98 4.26
N SER A 243 -8.78 -7.46 4.88
CA SER A 243 -8.41 -6.06 4.81
C SER A 243 -6.91 -5.85 4.56
N VAL A 244 -6.61 -4.81 3.80
CA VAL A 244 -5.26 -4.28 3.62
C VAL A 244 -4.84 -3.58 4.91
N THR A 245 -3.73 -4.03 5.46
CA THR A 245 -3.16 -3.56 6.72
C THR A 245 -1.88 -2.75 6.49
N ALA A 246 -1.40 -2.07 7.53
CA ALA A 246 -0.10 -1.40 7.51
C ALA A 246 1.04 -2.38 7.19
N THR A 247 0.95 -3.64 7.63
CA THR A 247 1.92 -4.68 7.31
C THR A 247 1.95 -5.04 5.82
N ASP A 248 0.81 -5.02 5.14
CA ASP A 248 0.75 -5.27 3.69
C ASP A 248 1.44 -4.15 2.91
N ILE A 249 1.20 -2.90 3.30
CA ILE A 249 1.90 -1.74 2.73
C ILE A 249 3.40 -1.83 3.03
N ALA A 250 3.80 -2.20 4.25
CA ALA A 250 5.20 -2.40 4.61
C ALA A 250 5.88 -3.47 3.76
N ASN A 251 5.16 -4.57 3.44
CA ASN A 251 5.65 -5.61 2.54
C ASN A 251 5.90 -5.08 1.12
N VAL A 252 5.03 -4.21 0.61
CA VAL A 252 5.20 -3.57 -0.70
C VAL A 252 6.41 -2.63 -0.68
N ILE A 253 6.51 -1.74 0.31
CA ILE A 253 7.66 -0.84 0.47
C ILE A 253 8.96 -1.64 0.60
N SER A 254 8.95 -2.73 1.36
CA SER A 254 10.11 -3.59 1.55
C SER A 254 10.62 -4.18 0.23
N LYS A 255 9.71 -4.64 -0.63
CA LYS A 255 10.07 -5.12 -1.98
C LYS A 255 10.64 -4.00 -2.86
N ALA A 256 10.03 -2.82 -2.82
CA ALA A 256 10.45 -1.69 -3.65
C ALA A 256 11.81 -1.10 -3.21
N THR A 257 12.07 -1.05 -1.90
CA THR A 257 13.24 -0.35 -1.33
C THR A 257 14.35 -1.28 -0.85
N GLY A 258 14.07 -2.57 -0.67
CA GLY A 258 14.97 -3.53 -0.04
C GLY A 258 15.10 -3.37 1.49
N ILE A 259 14.35 -2.46 2.12
CA ILE A 259 14.36 -2.26 3.57
C ILE A 259 13.55 -3.40 4.22
N PRO A 260 14.08 -4.14 5.20
CA PRO A 260 13.34 -5.21 5.85
C PRO A 260 12.05 -4.72 6.54
N VAL A 261 10.98 -5.51 6.45
CA VAL A 261 9.66 -5.18 7.02
C VAL A 261 9.73 -4.88 8.51
N HIS A 262 10.56 -5.62 9.27
CA HIS A 262 10.72 -5.38 10.70
C HIS A 262 11.25 -3.96 11.02
N ASN A 263 12.13 -3.42 10.18
CA ASN A 263 12.63 -2.05 10.33
C ASN A 263 11.58 -0.99 9.99
N LEU A 264 10.70 -1.29 9.02
CA LEU A 264 9.62 -0.39 8.62
C LEU A 264 8.54 -0.31 9.69
N MET A 265 8.22 -1.45 10.30
CA MET A 265 7.20 -1.57 11.35
C MET A 265 7.69 -1.12 12.73
N GLN A 266 9.01 -1.07 12.96
CA GLN A 266 9.57 -0.58 14.22
C GLN A 266 9.22 0.90 14.41
N GLY A 267 8.64 1.22 15.57
CA GLY A 267 8.32 2.61 15.92
C GLY A 267 9.58 3.48 15.92
N GLU A 268 9.46 4.72 15.43
CA GLU A 268 10.61 5.66 15.39
C GLU A 268 11.23 5.85 16.78
N ARG A 269 10.40 5.83 17.83
CA ARG A 269 10.86 5.89 19.23
C ARG A 269 11.77 4.72 19.60
N GLU A 270 11.37 3.48 19.31
CA GLU A 270 12.17 2.29 19.62
C GLU A 270 13.49 2.31 18.85
N LYS A 271 13.43 2.68 17.57
CA LYS A 271 14.62 2.84 16.72
C LYS A 271 15.61 3.86 17.29
N LEU A 272 15.12 4.99 17.84
CA LEU A 272 15.95 6.02 18.49
C LEU A 272 16.50 5.60 19.86
N ILE A 273 15.79 4.73 20.59
CA ILE A 273 16.28 4.14 21.84
C ILE A 273 17.48 3.26 21.52
N ASP A 274 17.36 2.37 20.53
CA ASP A 274 18.41 1.44 20.13
C ASP A 274 19.55 2.06 19.32
N MET A 275 19.41 3.32 18.89
CA MET A 275 20.38 4.02 18.03
C MET A 275 21.82 3.94 18.56
N GLU A 276 22.00 4.19 19.85
CA GLU A 276 23.31 4.17 20.50
C GLU A 276 23.95 2.78 20.44
N LYS A 277 23.17 1.74 20.76
CA LYS A 277 23.59 0.33 20.69
C LYS A 277 23.98 -0.07 19.27
N ILE A 278 23.19 0.35 18.28
CA ILE A 278 23.47 0.09 16.85
C ILE A 278 24.76 0.76 16.42
N LEU A 279 24.99 2.02 16.79
CA LEU A 279 26.22 2.75 16.45
C LEU A 279 27.45 2.13 17.13
N ARG A 280 27.36 1.81 18.43
CA ARG A 280 28.43 1.17 19.20
C ARG A 280 28.81 -0.22 18.69
N SER A 281 27.88 -0.94 18.07
CA SER A 281 28.18 -2.25 17.46
C SER A 281 29.17 -2.17 16.28
N ARG A 282 29.34 -0.99 15.69
CA ARG A 282 30.20 -0.79 14.50
C ARG A 282 31.30 0.25 14.70
N ILE A 283 31.14 1.15 15.67
CA ILE A 283 32.09 2.23 15.96
C ILE A 283 32.72 1.93 17.31
N VAL A 284 34.04 1.70 17.30
CA VAL A 284 34.80 1.33 18.50
C VAL A 284 35.48 2.57 19.08
N GLY A 285 35.33 2.78 20.40
CA GLY A 285 36.12 3.78 21.14
C GLY A 285 35.71 5.24 20.96
N GLN A 286 34.50 5.51 20.44
CA GLN A 286 33.96 6.87 20.23
C GLN A 286 32.70 7.14 21.07
N ASP A 287 32.62 6.55 22.27
CA ASP A 287 31.39 6.56 23.10
C ASP A 287 30.86 7.96 23.37
N HIS A 288 31.72 8.89 23.79
CA HIS A 288 31.33 10.29 24.05
C HIS A 288 30.75 10.98 22.80
N ALA A 289 31.33 10.72 21.62
CA ALA A 289 30.84 11.30 20.37
C ALA A 289 29.48 10.70 19.99
N ILE A 290 29.32 9.39 20.14
CA ILE A 290 28.06 8.69 19.89
C ILE A 290 26.97 9.24 20.83
N ASP A 291 27.22 9.35 22.13
CA ASP A 291 26.27 9.84 23.13
C ASP A 291 25.85 11.29 22.85
N SER A 292 26.80 12.14 22.46
CA SER A 292 26.52 13.53 22.09
C SER A 292 25.60 13.60 20.86
N ILE A 293 25.85 12.75 19.85
CA ILE A 293 25.07 12.73 18.61
C ILE A 293 23.67 12.19 18.86
N THR A 294 23.54 11.05 19.55
CA THR A 294 22.25 10.41 19.81
C THR A 294 21.36 11.30 20.66
N ASN A 295 21.90 12.01 21.65
CA ASN A 295 21.14 12.96 22.45
C ASN A 295 20.59 14.13 21.63
N VAL A 296 21.40 14.77 20.78
CA VAL A 296 20.93 15.86 19.91
C VAL A 296 19.83 15.39 18.96
N ILE A 297 20.00 14.20 18.38
CA ILE A 297 19.01 13.61 17.47
C ILE A 297 17.70 13.29 18.20
N ARG A 298 17.76 12.73 19.41
CA ARG A 298 16.58 12.45 20.25
C ARG A 298 15.84 13.75 20.60
N ILE A 299 16.56 14.81 20.98
CA ILE A 299 15.99 16.14 21.27
C ILE A 299 15.29 16.72 20.04
N SER A 300 15.94 16.66 18.86
CA SER A 300 15.35 17.16 17.63
C SER A 300 14.10 16.39 17.23
N ARG A 301 14.08 15.06 17.41
CA ARG A 301 12.93 14.21 17.08
C ARG A 301 11.79 14.32 18.09
N ALA A 302 12.07 14.70 19.33
CA ALA A 302 11.07 15.01 20.34
C ALA A 302 10.34 16.35 20.08
N GLY A 303 10.69 17.09 19.02
CA GLY A 303 10.09 18.41 18.73
C GLY A 303 10.50 19.50 19.72
N LEU A 304 11.51 19.25 20.55
CA LEU A 304 12.05 20.22 21.52
C LEU A 304 13.02 21.21 20.86
N HIS A 305 13.15 21.17 19.54
CA HIS A 305 14.01 22.04 18.74
C HIS A 305 13.19 22.70 17.62
N ASN A 306 13.66 23.84 17.11
CA ASN A 306 12.96 24.58 16.06
C ASN A 306 12.91 23.79 14.73
N ASN A 307 11.70 23.56 14.20
CA ASN A 307 11.43 22.83 12.96
C ASN A 307 12.09 23.44 11.69
N LYS A 308 12.57 24.69 11.74
CA LYS A 308 13.30 25.34 10.63
C LYS A 308 14.80 25.02 10.58
N ARG A 309 15.32 24.24 11.52
CA ARG A 309 16.76 23.90 11.60
C ARG A 309 16.98 22.41 11.24
N PRO A 310 18.19 22.03 10.77
CA PRO A 310 18.51 20.63 10.52
C PRO A 310 18.40 19.79 11.79
N LEU A 311 18.23 18.47 11.63
CA LEU A 311 18.10 17.51 12.75
C LEU A 311 19.28 17.55 13.75
N GLY A 312 20.45 17.94 13.27
CA GLY A 312 21.63 18.15 14.08
C GLY A 312 22.74 18.79 13.25
N SER A 313 23.55 19.62 13.90
CA SER A 313 24.76 20.20 13.31
C SER A 313 25.94 19.80 14.21
N PHE A 314 26.89 19.08 13.64
CA PHE A 314 28.00 18.50 14.39
C PHE A 314 29.32 18.93 13.79
N LEU A 315 30.28 19.28 14.66
CA LEU A 315 31.67 19.55 14.28
C LEU A 315 32.56 18.45 14.87
N PHE A 316 33.11 17.59 14.02
CA PHE A 316 33.97 16.48 14.47
C PHE A 316 35.44 16.89 14.53
N LEU A 317 35.92 17.20 15.74
CA LEU A 317 37.32 17.52 16.03
C LEU A 317 38.08 16.28 16.50
N GLY A 318 39.35 16.15 16.10
CA GLY A 318 40.18 14.97 16.41
C GLY A 318 41.19 14.62 15.30
N PRO A 319 42.06 13.63 15.51
CA PRO A 319 43.04 13.21 14.51
C PRO A 319 42.38 12.53 13.29
N THR A 320 43.13 12.36 12.21
CA THR A 320 42.71 11.54 11.07
C THR A 320 42.72 10.06 11.43
N GLY A 321 41.90 9.24 10.77
CA GLY A 321 41.85 7.79 10.99
C GLY A 321 41.05 7.31 12.21
N VAL A 322 40.59 8.20 13.10
CA VAL A 322 39.83 7.82 14.32
C VAL A 322 38.36 7.45 14.09
N GLY A 323 37.92 7.36 12.83
CA GLY A 323 36.55 6.94 12.51
C GLY A 323 35.51 8.06 12.36
N LYS A 324 35.90 9.33 12.29
CA LYS A 324 34.95 10.46 12.07
C LYS A 324 34.03 10.25 10.86
N THR A 325 34.59 9.86 9.72
CA THR A 325 33.83 9.57 8.50
C THR A 325 32.97 8.31 8.66
N GLU A 326 33.42 7.35 9.46
CA GLU A 326 32.67 6.12 9.70
C GLU A 326 31.42 6.41 10.53
N VAL A 327 31.52 7.29 11.54
CA VAL A 327 30.35 7.80 12.28
C VAL A 327 29.32 8.40 11.31
N CYS A 328 29.74 9.26 10.38
CA CYS A 328 28.83 9.81 9.36
C CYS A 328 28.16 8.72 8.52
N LYS A 329 28.92 7.72 8.06
CA LYS A 329 28.40 6.61 7.25
C LYS A 329 27.39 5.77 8.03
N GLN A 330 27.65 5.49 9.30
CA GLN A 330 26.73 4.70 10.13
C GLN A 330 25.46 5.49 10.48
N LEU A 331 25.56 6.81 10.72
CA LEU A 331 24.39 7.67 10.86
C LEU A 331 23.54 7.70 9.58
N ALA A 332 24.17 7.85 8.42
CA ALA A 332 23.47 7.80 7.14
C ALA A 332 22.75 6.45 6.95
N ARG A 333 23.43 5.33 7.24
CA ARG A 333 22.83 3.99 7.17
C ARG A 333 21.66 3.82 8.15
N PHE A 334 21.77 4.35 9.37
CA PHE A 334 20.72 4.26 10.38
C PHE A 334 19.43 4.99 9.97
N PHE A 335 19.54 6.13 9.26
CA PHE A 335 18.36 6.86 8.79
C PHE A 335 17.79 6.30 7.49
N VAL A 336 18.62 5.70 6.64
CA VAL A 336 18.20 5.14 5.35
C VAL A 336 17.61 3.73 5.47
N ARG A 337 18.12 2.89 6.37
CA ARG A 337 17.62 1.52 6.65
C ARG A 337 16.73 1.48 7.87
#